data_AF-A0A7R9MVE7-F1
#
_entry.id   AF-A0A7R9MVE7-F1
#
_cell.length_a   1.000
_cell.length_b   1.000
_cell.length_c   1.000
_cell.angle_alpha   90.00
_cell.angle_beta   90.00
_cell.angle_gamma   90.00
#
_symmetry.space_group_name_H-M   'P 1'
#
loop_
_entity.id
_entity.type
_entity.pdbx_description
1 polymer ?
#
loop_
_entity_poly.entity_id
_entity_poly.type
_entity_poly.pdbx_seq_one_letter_code
_entity_poly.pdbx_strand_id
1 'polypeptide(L)'
;LKEYDGKTLVSVTKEGLELPEDEDEKKKREDDKKKFESLCKVMKDILDKKVEKVVVSNRLVSSPCCIVTSQYGWTANMERIMKAQALRDSSTMGYMAAKKHLEINPDHAIVEALRLKADADKNDKSVKDLVMLLYETSLLTSGFSLEDPQTHAS
;
A
#
# COMPACT_ATOMS: atom_id res chain seq x y z
N LEU A 1 18.25 -15.43 6.26
CA LEU A 1 19.49 -14.64 6.45
C LEU A 1 19.07 -13.26 6.94
N LYS A 2 19.44 -12.86 8.17
CA LYS A 2 19.04 -11.55 8.73
C LYS A 2 20.12 -10.47 8.52
N GLU A 3 21.38 -10.89 8.48
CA GLU A 3 22.55 -10.05 8.30
C GLU A 3 23.55 -10.78 7.40
N TYR A 4 24.32 -10.02 6.63
CA TYR A 4 25.46 -10.50 5.87
C TYR A 4 26.57 -9.46 5.94
N ASP A 5 27.75 -9.85 6.43
CA ASP A 5 28.92 -8.97 6.53
C ASP A 5 28.64 -7.66 7.32
N GLY A 6 27.98 -7.78 8.48
CA GLY A 6 27.59 -6.62 9.30
C GLY A 6 26.44 -5.78 8.73
N LYS A 7 25.87 -6.15 7.56
CA LYS A 7 24.79 -5.41 6.91
C LYS A 7 23.46 -6.14 7.07
N THR A 8 22.48 -5.45 7.64
CA THR A 8 21.11 -5.96 7.76
C THR A 8 20.43 -6.02 6.39
N LEU A 9 19.73 -7.11 6.10
CA LEU A 9 18.96 -7.24 4.87
C LEU A 9 17.56 -6.66 5.07
N VAL A 10 17.19 -5.69 4.21
CA VAL A 10 15.87 -5.05 4.22
C VAL A 10 15.13 -5.40 2.94
N SER A 11 13.84 -5.70 3.06
CA SER A 11 12.99 -5.98 1.89
C SER A 11 12.28 -4.70 1.47
N VAL A 12 12.44 -4.31 0.21
CA VAL A 12 11.79 -3.12 -0.37
C VAL A 12 10.27 -3.23 -0.48
N THR A 13 9.70 -4.43 -0.33
CA THR A 13 8.24 -4.67 -0.36
C THR A 13 7.60 -4.67 1.03
N LYS A 14 8.42 -4.52 2.08
CA LYS A 14 7.96 -4.36 3.46
C LYS A 14 7.93 -2.89 3.86
N GLU A 15 7.16 -2.60 4.90
CA GLU A 15 7.19 -1.32 5.59
C GLU A 15 8.58 -1.06 6.22
N GLY A 16 8.85 0.22 6.53
CA GLY A 16 10.09 0.62 7.20
C GLY A 16 11.31 0.67 6.27
N LEU A 17 11.09 0.86 4.97
CA LEU A 17 12.18 1.13 4.05
C LEU A 17 12.69 2.56 4.30
N GLU A 18 13.89 2.67 4.85
CA GLU A 18 14.59 3.95 4.99
C GLU A 18 15.46 4.18 3.77
N LEU A 19 15.14 5.24 3.02
CA LEU A 19 15.95 5.73 1.93
C LEU A 19 16.74 6.95 2.41
N PRO A 20 17.94 7.20 1.87
CA PRO A 20 18.65 8.45 2.11
C PRO A 20 17.76 9.62 1.69
N GLU A 21 17.56 10.58 2.58
CA GLU A 21 16.80 11.81 2.32
C GLU A 21 17.62 13.00 2.80
N ASP A 22 17.67 14.05 2.00
CA ASP A 22 18.21 15.33 2.43
C ASP A 22 17.23 16.11 3.33
N GLU A 23 17.68 17.24 3.88
CA GLU A 23 16.84 18.10 4.75
C GLU A 23 15.61 18.66 4.02
N ASP A 24 15.73 18.98 2.74
CA ASP A 24 14.67 19.57 1.94
C ASP A 24 13.61 18.51 1.57
N GLU A 25 14.03 17.30 1.22
CA GLU A 25 13.17 16.12 0.98
C GLU A 25 12.41 15.71 2.24
N LYS A 26 13.09 15.70 3.40
CA LYS A 26 12.42 15.44 4.67
C LYS A 26 11.33 16.46 4.95
N LYS A 27 11.63 17.75 4.74
CA LYS A 27 10.65 18.82 4.94
C LYS A 27 9.48 18.71 3.97
N LYS A 28 9.76 18.48 2.68
CA LYS A 28 8.73 18.24 1.65
C LYS A 28 7.82 17.08 2.05
N ARG A 29 8.39 15.97 2.52
CA ARG A 29 7.61 14.79 2.96
C ARG A 29 6.70 15.11 4.15
N GLU A 30 7.17 15.87 5.13
CA GLU A 30 6.33 16.28 6.26
C GLU A 30 5.19 17.21 5.85
N ASP A 31 5.44 18.10 4.88
CA ASP A 31 4.41 18.96 4.31
C ASP A 31 3.41 18.16 3.45
N ASP A 32 3.87 17.20 2.64
CA ASP A 32 3.02 16.30 1.87
C ASP A 32 2.17 15.39 2.78
N LYS A 33 2.74 14.87 3.87
CA LYS A 33 1.96 14.10 4.87
C LYS A 33 0.80 14.91 5.42
N LYS A 34 1.00 16.20 5.74
CA LYS A 34 -0.07 17.10 6.20
C LYS A 34 -1.08 17.39 5.08
N LYS A 35 -0.59 17.70 3.88
CA LYS A 35 -1.41 18.01 2.71
C LYS A 35 -2.34 16.85 2.33
N PHE A 36 -1.84 15.61 2.39
CA PHE A 36 -2.59 14.41 2.02
C PHE A 36 -3.25 13.70 3.20
N GLU A 37 -3.16 14.22 4.43
CA GLU A 37 -3.73 13.58 5.63
C GLU A 37 -5.24 13.34 5.50
N SER A 38 -5.97 14.33 4.97
CA SER A 38 -7.41 14.24 4.69
C SER A 38 -7.72 13.09 3.74
N LEU A 39 -6.96 12.99 2.64
CA LEU A 39 -7.12 11.94 1.63
C LEU A 39 -6.80 10.56 2.21
N CYS A 40 -5.70 10.42 2.95
CA CYS A 40 -5.33 9.15 3.60
C CYS A 40 -6.45 8.63 4.52
N LYS A 41 -7.10 9.52 5.28
CA LYS A 41 -8.27 9.15 6.11
C LYS A 41 -9.44 8.69 5.27
N VAL A 42 -9.81 9.45 4.23
CA VAL A 42 -10.90 9.08 3.31
C VAL A 42 -10.63 7.72 2.65
N MET A 43 -9.42 7.49 2.15
CA MET A 43 -9.03 6.20 1.58
C MET A 43 -9.07 5.07 2.61
N LYS A 44 -8.63 5.32 3.84
CA LYS A 44 -8.68 4.32 4.92
C LYS A 44 -10.10 3.96 5.32
N ASP A 45 -11.04 4.91 5.27
CA ASP A 45 -12.45 4.68 5.55
C ASP A 45 -13.13 3.90 4.42
N ILE A 46 -12.82 4.23 3.17
CA ILE A 46 -13.33 3.51 1.98
C ILE A 46 -12.83 2.07 1.95
N LEU A 47 -11.54 1.87 2.23
CA LEU A 47 -10.91 0.56 2.18
C LEU A 47 -11.14 -0.25 3.46
N ASP A 48 -11.55 0.38 4.55
CA ASP A 48 -11.87 -0.24 5.86
C ASP A 48 -10.94 -1.42 6.22
N LYS A 49 -11.44 -2.66 6.17
CA LYS A 49 -10.71 -3.87 6.55
C LYS A 49 -9.71 -4.37 5.50
N LYS A 50 -9.71 -3.80 4.29
CA LYS A 50 -8.81 -4.20 3.19
C LYS A 50 -7.37 -3.74 3.44
N VAL A 51 -7.17 -2.61 4.12
CA VAL A 51 -5.85 -2.08 4.50
C VAL A 51 -5.80 -1.67 5.96
N GLU A 52 -4.65 -1.89 6.60
CA GLU A 52 -4.45 -1.43 7.98
C GLU A 52 -4.18 0.07 8.06
N LYS A 53 -3.42 0.63 7.11
CA LYS A 53 -3.13 2.07 7.06
C LYS A 53 -2.92 2.55 5.62
N VAL A 54 -3.17 3.84 5.42
CA VAL A 54 -2.86 4.58 4.18
C VAL A 54 -1.87 5.68 4.54
N VAL A 55 -0.73 5.73 3.87
CA VAL A 55 0.35 6.67 4.19
C VAL A 55 0.99 7.23 2.92
N VAL A 56 1.55 8.43 3.02
CA VAL A 56 2.37 9.04 1.95
C VAL A 56 3.71 8.30 1.88
N SER A 57 4.14 7.98 0.67
CA SER A 57 5.37 7.26 0.40
C SER A 57 6.39 8.11 -0.31
N ASN A 58 7.66 7.89 0.02
CA ASN A 58 8.83 8.44 -0.65
C ASN A 58 9.53 7.42 -1.56
N ARG A 59 9.05 6.16 -1.61
CA ARG A 59 9.67 5.11 -2.44
C ARG A 59 9.09 5.06 -3.86
N LEU A 60 7.97 5.74 -4.09
CA LEU A 60 7.24 5.73 -5.35
C LEU A 60 7.70 6.88 -6.24
N VAL A 61 7.95 6.58 -7.51
CA VAL A 61 8.35 7.57 -8.52
C VAL A 61 7.23 7.76 -9.55
N SER A 62 6.98 6.74 -10.37
CA SER A 62 5.99 6.81 -11.45
C SER A 62 4.62 6.25 -11.10
N SER A 63 4.53 5.41 -10.06
CA SER A 63 3.28 4.74 -9.68
C SER A 63 2.44 5.63 -8.75
N PRO A 64 1.10 5.67 -8.90
CA PRO A 64 0.23 6.46 -8.03
C PRO A 64 0.16 5.90 -6.60
N CYS A 65 0.16 4.57 -6.47
CA CYS A 65 0.13 3.90 -5.19
C CYS A 65 0.66 2.46 -5.29
N CYS A 66 1.05 1.90 -4.15
CA CYS A 66 1.46 0.50 -4.04
C CYS A 66 0.98 -0.11 -2.73
N ILE A 67 0.91 -1.45 -2.70
CA ILE A 67 0.69 -2.19 -1.46
C ILE A 67 2.02 -2.68 -0.91
N VAL A 68 2.27 -2.38 0.36
CA VAL A 68 3.37 -2.94 1.16
C VAL A 68 2.82 -3.81 2.28
N THR A 69 3.61 -4.80 2.69
CA THR A 69 3.30 -5.64 3.86
C THR A 69 3.93 -5.10 5.12
N SER A 70 3.32 -5.36 6.27
CA SER A 70 4.00 -5.12 7.56
C SER A 70 5.37 -5.81 7.63
N GLN A 71 6.23 -5.30 8.50
CA GLN A 71 7.60 -5.79 8.73
C GLN A 71 7.55 -7.27 9.16
N TYR A 72 6.52 -7.62 9.93
CA TYR A 72 6.25 -8.97 10.41
C TYR A 72 5.13 -9.60 9.56
N GLY A 73 5.37 -10.82 9.07
CA GLY A 73 4.46 -11.54 8.18
C GLY A 73 5.04 -11.81 6.80
N TRP A 74 4.23 -12.48 5.98
CA TRP A 74 4.61 -12.84 4.60
C TRP A 74 4.59 -11.64 3.67
N THR A 75 5.57 -11.59 2.77
CA THR A 75 5.51 -10.74 1.58
C THR A 75 4.48 -11.30 0.60
N ALA A 76 4.05 -10.49 -0.37
CA ALA A 76 3.14 -10.94 -1.43
C ALA A 76 3.63 -12.23 -2.13
N ASN A 77 4.92 -12.29 -2.46
CA ASN A 77 5.51 -13.47 -3.08
C ASN A 77 5.50 -14.70 -2.14
N MET A 78 5.79 -14.49 -0.85
CA MET A 78 5.74 -15.56 0.13
C MET A 78 4.30 -16.06 0.32
N GLU A 79 3.31 -15.16 0.38
CA GLU A 79 1.89 -15.52 0.48
C GLU A 79 1.46 -16.39 -0.71
N ARG A 80 1.87 -16.03 -1.93
CA ARG A 80 1.58 -16.82 -3.13
C ARG A 80 2.21 -18.21 -3.10
N ILE A 81 3.51 -18.31 -2.77
CA ILE A 81 4.22 -19.60 -2.65
C ILE A 81 3.54 -20.47 -1.59
N MET A 82 3.21 -19.88 -0.46
CA MET A 82 2.64 -20.56 0.69
C MET A 82 1.18 -21.01 0.46
N LYS A 83 0.41 -20.28 -0.35
CA LYS A 83 -0.94 -20.70 -0.80
C LYS A 83 -0.89 -21.83 -1.83
N ALA A 84 0.17 -21.92 -2.62
CA ALA A 84 0.34 -22.98 -3.62
C ALA A 84 0.79 -24.34 -3.02
N GLN A 85 1.16 -24.39 -1.75
CA GLN A 85 1.57 -25.64 -1.07
C GLN A 85 0.35 -26.48 -0.68
N ALA A 86 0.13 -27.59 -1.40
CA ALA A 86 -1.05 -28.46 -1.25
C ALA A 86 -1.19 -29.18 0.11
N LEU A 87 -0.10 -29.42 0.84
CA LEU A 87 -0.10 -30.17 2.11
C LEU A 87 -0.09 -29.27 3.35
N ARG A 88 -0.34 -27.98 3.18
CA ARG A 88 -0.18 -27.00 4.26
C ARG A 88 -1.46 -26.85 5.07
N ASP A 89 -1.32 -26.81 6.40
CA ASP A 89 -2.42 -26.53 7.30
C ASP A 89 -2.91 -25.08 7.15
N SER A 90 -4.17 -24.93 6.72
CA SER A 90 -4.89 -23.66 6.57
C SER A 90 -4.93 -22.82 7.84
N SER A 91 -4.77 -23.43 9.02
CA SER A 91 -4.73 -22.73 10.32
C SER A 91 -3.57 -21.73 10.42
N THR A 92 -2.45 -21.99 9.73
CA THR A 92 -1.26 -21.11 9.74
C THR A 92 -1.37 -19.89 8.81
N MET A 93 -2.50 -19.73 8.10
CA MET A 93 -2.74 -18.58 7.23
C MET A 93 -3.20 -17.34 8.00
N GLY A 94 -3.98 -17.50 9.08
CA GLY A 94 -4.55 -16.39 9.85
C GLY A 94 -3.51 -15.57 10.62
N TYR A 95 -2.46 -16.23 11.15
CA TYR A 95 -1.40 -15.56 11.92
C TYR A 95 -0.31 -14.91 11.06
N MET A 96 -0.18 -15.33 9.81
CA MET A 96 0.93 -14.95 8.93
C MET A 96 0.50 -14.12 7.72
N ALA A 97 -0.82 -13.96 7.51
CA ALA A 97 -1.38 -12.99 6.58
C ALA A 97 -0.94 -11.59 7.03
N ALA A 98 0.08 -11.06 6.37
CA ALA A 98 0.60 -9.75 6.70
C ALA A 98 -0.49 -8.71 6.43
N LYS A 99 -0.63 -7.80 7.39
CA LYS A 99 -1.48 -6.64 7.19
C LYS A 99 -0.90 -5.79 6.06
N LYS A 100 -1.80 -5.33 5.19
CA LYS A 100 -1.48 -4.56 3.98
C LYS A 100 -1.56 -3.08 4.29
N HIS A 101 -0.64 -2.31 3.74
CA HIS A 101 -0.65 -0.86 3.80
C HIS A 101 -0.67 -0.29 2.40
N LEU A 102 -1.50 0.72 2.17
CA LEU A 102 -1.52 1.45 0.91
C LEU A 102 -0.58 2.64 1.04
N GLU A 103 0.44 2.66 0.21
CA GLU A 103 1.38 3.76 0.09
C GLU A 103 0.98 4.60 -1.13
N ILE A 104 0.79 5.91 -0.95
CA ILE A 104 0.40 6.85 -2.02
C ILE A 104 1.57 7.75 -2.42
N ASN A 105 1.63 8.09 -3.71
CA ASN A 105 2.62 8.99 -4.27
C ASN A 105 2.08 10.42 -4.34
N PRO A 106 2.62 11.37 -3.54
CA PRO A 106 2.12 12.74 -3.50
C PRO A 106 2.39 13.52 -4.80
N ASP A 107 3.40 13.12 -5.58
CA ASP A 107 3.79 13.78 -6.83
C ASP A 107 2.98 13.29 -8.04
N HIS A 108 2.13 12.27 -7.87
CA HIS A 108 1.36 11.70 -8.98
C HIS A 108 0.06 12.47 -9.24
N ALA A 109 -0.18 12.87 -10.49
CA ALA A 109 -1.33 13.69 -10.88
C ALA A 109 -2.70 13.10 -10.47
N ILE A 110 -2.86 11.77 -10.55
CA ILE A 110 -4.08 11.07 -10.09
C ILE A 110 -4.31 11.27 -8.58
N VAL A 111 -3.26 11.22 -7.77
CA VAL A 111 -3.37 11.35 -6.29
C VAL A 111 -3.72 12.79 -5.92
N GLU A 112 -3.13 13.78 -6.59
CA GLU A 112 -3.51 15.18 -6.42
C GLU A 112 -4.96 15.44 -6.85
N ALA A 113 -5.38 14.92 -8.00
CA ALA A 113 -6.76 15.06 -8.47
C ALA A 113 -7.75 14.39 -7.51
N LEU A 114 -7.40 13.22 -6.97
CA LEU A 114 -8.20 12.52 -5.98
C LEU A 114 -8.32 13.31 -4.67
N ARG A 115 -7.24 13.94 -4.22
CA ARG A 115 -7.25 14.85 -3.06
C ARG A 115 -8.22 16.00 -3.27
N LEU A 116 -8.11 16.71 -4.39
CA LEU A 116 -8.98 17.85 -4.71
C LEU A 116 -10.46 17.44 -4.75
N LYS A 117 -10.77 16.27 -5.33
CA LYS A 117 -12.14 15.75 -5.34
C LYS A 117 -12.63 15.37 -3.94
N ALA A 118 -11.81 14.68 -3.15
CA ALA A 118 -12.16 14.29 -1.80
C ALA A 118 -12.35 15.49 -0.86
N ASP A 119 -11.59 16.57 -1.07
CA ASP A 119 -11.74 17.82 -0.30
C ASP A 119 -13.03 18.58 -0.70
N ALA A 120 -13.47 18.48 -1.95
CA ALA A 120 -14.73 19.06 -2.42
C ALA A 120 -15.96 18.27 -1.93
N ASP A 121 -15.93 16.94 -2.06
CA ASP A 121 -16.96 16.04 -1.54
C ASP A 121 -16.36 14.68 -1.14
N LYS A 122 -16.29 14.44 0.18
CA LYS A 122 -15.79 13.19 0.76
C LYS A 122 -16.68 11.98 0.46
N ASN A 123 -17.93 12.20 0.09
CA ASN A 123 -18.92 11.15 -0.18
C ASN A 123 -19.18 10.92 -1.67
N ASP A 124 -18.46 11.62 -2.55
CA ASP A 124 -18.57 11.43 -3.99
C ASP A 124 -18.33 9.97 -4.36
N LYS A 125 -19.32 9.36 -5.03
CA LYS A 125 -19.24 7.97 -5.48
C LYS A 125 -18.02 7.74 -6.37
N SER A 126 -17.68 8.70 -7.22
CA SER A 126 -16.52 8.60 -8.12
C SER A 126 -15.19 8.55 -7.37
N VAL A 127 -15.10 9.20 -6.19
CA VAL A 127 -13.92 9.09 -5.31
C VAL A 127 -13.83 7.68 -4.74
N LYS A 128 -14.96 7.12 -4.27
CA LYS A 128 -15.01 5.75 -3.72
C LYS A 128 -14.63 4.70 -4.77
N ASP A 129 -15.23 4.79 -5.95
CA ASP A 129 -14.97 3.86 -7.06
C ASP A 129 -13.51 3.96 -7.53
N LEU A 130 -12.96 5.18 -7.66
CA LEU A 130 -11.56 5.38 -8.05
C LEU A 130 -10.58 4.88 -6.99
N VAL A 131 -10.87 5.06 -5.70
CA VAL A 131 -10.03 4.52 -4.61
C VAL A 131 -10.01 2.99 -4.65
N MET A 132 -11.17 2.35 -4.90
CA MET A 132 -11.23 0.89 -5.02
C MET A 132 -10.43 0.39 -6.22
N LEU A 133 -10.61 1.03 -7.38
CA LEU A 133 -9.87 0.69 -8.60
C LEU A 133 -8.36 0.83 -8.41
N LEU A 134 -7.91 1.93 -7.80
CA LEU A 134 -6.50 2.16 -7.49
C LEU A 134 -5.96 1.08 -6.54
N TYR A 135 -6.73 0.75 -5.49
CA TYR A 135 -6.35 -0.28 -4.53
C TYR A 135 -6.19 -1.66 -5.17
N GLU A 136 -7.16 -2.11 -5.97
CA GLU A 136 -7.12 -3.43 -6.62
C GLU A 136 -6.01 -3.50 -7.68
N THR A 137 -5.82 -2.41 -8.44
CA THR A 137 -4.70 -2.29 -9.38
C THR A 137 -3.35 -2.36 -8.64
N SER A 138 -3.23 -1.68 -7.50
CA SER A 138 -2.04 -1.73 -6.66
C SER A 138 -1.83 -3.10 -6.02
N LEU A 139 -2.89 -3.82 -5.65
CA LEU A 139 -2.79 -5.21 -5.17
C LEU A 139 -2.14 -6.10 -6.23
N LEU A 140 -2.65 -6.02 -7.46
CA LEU A 140 -2.19 -6.86 -8.56
C LEU A 140 -0.72 -6.54 -8.91
N THR A 141 -0.39 -5.26 -9.07
CA THR A 141 0.97 -4.81 -9.40
C THR A 141 1.98 -5.07 -8.28
N SER A 142 1.55 -5.04 -7.01
CA SER A 142 2.35 -5.45 -5.85
C SER A 142 2.48 -6.97 -5.69
N GLY A 143 1.88 -7.77 -6.58
CA GLY A 143 2.04 -9.22 -6.61
C GLY A 143 1.10 -10.00 -5.68
N PHE A 144 0.05 -9.37 -5.17
CA PHE A 144 -1.02 -10.05 -4.43
C PHE A 144 -2.07 -10.64 -5.38
N SER A 145 -2.80 -11.63 -4.89
CA SER A 145 -3.98 -12.15 -5.57
C SER A 145 -5.18 -11.25 -5.31
N LEU A 146 -5.98 -11.02 -6.35
CA LEU A 146 -7.30 -10.42 -6.21
C LEU A 146 -8.27 -11.42 -5.55
N GLU A 147 -9.17 -10.91 -4.72
CA GLU A 147 -10.22 -11.72 -4.08
C GLU A 147 -11.24 -12.18 -5.13
N ASP A 148 -11.64 -11.27 -6.01
CA ASP A 148 -12.58 -11.53 -7.09
C ASP A 148 -12.13 -10.79 -8.38
N PRO A 149 -11.43 -11.50 -9.29
CA PRO A 149 -11.02 -10.93 -10.58
C PRO A 149 -12.18 -10.51 -11.47
N GLN A 150 -13.37 -11.10 -11.33
CA GLN A 150 -14.53 -10.79 -12.17
C GLN A 150 -15.13 -9.44 -11.77
N THR A 151 -15.23 -9.18 -10.46
CA THR A 151 -15.65 -7.88 -9.92
C THR A 151 -14.68 -6.77 -10.35
N HIS A 152 -13.37 -7.03 -10.34
CA HIS A 152 -12.37 -6.05 -10.78
C HIS A 152 -12.49 -5.66 -12.27
N ALA A 153 -12.90 -6.61 -13.12
CA ALA A 153 -13.00 -6.40 -14.56
C ALA A 153 -14.31 -5.70 -15.02
N SER A 154 -15.29 -5.58 -14.13
CA SER A 154 -16.64 -5.07 -14.41
C SER A 154 -16.76 -3.58 -14.10
#